data_AF-A0A954K2U8-F1
#
_entry.id   AF-A0A954K2U8-F1
#
_cell.length_a   1.000
_cell.length_b   1.000
_cell.length_c   1.000
_cell.angle_alpha   90.00
_cell.angle_beta   90.00
_cell.angle_gamma   90.00
#
_symmetry.space_group_name_H-M   'P 1'
#
loop_
_entity.id
_entity.type
_entity.pdbx_description
1 polymer ?
#
loop_
_entity_poly.entity_id
_entity_poly.type
_entity_poly.pdbx_seq_one_letter_code
_entity_poly.pdbx_strand_id
1 'polypeptide(L)'
;TLVALPLPLFNRNQGGIYNAVSEVNRSERELERVRLVLRDQLISSYRDYMLARNQAEQMRKEVLPELREALELMIKGYEKGQFSFLAVLNVQQSNFQSNLEYIDALNRAHRLAVEISGLQMTGGLNPATIGTAIQDAGGGGRLRAVQQQLQKQSNANLSNFAPAAL
;
A
#
# COMPACT_ATOMS: atom_id res chain seq x y z
N THR A 1 -54.08 -36.68 32.50
CA THR A 1 -52.64 -36.39 32.32
C THR A 1 -52.14 -37.12 31.09
N LEU A 2 -51.98 -36.42 29.98
CA LEU A 2 -51.29 -36.91 28.79
C LEU A 2 -50.41 -35.75 28.31
N VAL A 3 -49.14 -35.80 28.67
CA VAL A 3 -48.14 -34.85 28.16
C VAL A 3 -47.55 -35.52 26.93
N ALA A 4 -47.93 -35.06 25.74
CA ALA A 4 -47.38 -35.53 24.47
C ALA A 4 -46.16 -34.67 24.10
N LEU A 5 -45.01 -35.30 23.95
CA LEU A 5 -43.79 -34.66 23.47
C LEU A 5 -43.70 -34.90 21.95
N PRO A 6 -43.88 -33.88 21.09
CA PRO A 6 -43.79 -34.07 19.64
C PRO A 6 -42.34 -34.33 19.25
N LEU A 7 -42.04 -35.56 18.83
CA LEU A 7 -40.75 -35.92 18.24
C LEU A 7 -40.81 -35.71 16.72
N PRO A 8 -40.06 -34.75 16.15
CA PRO A 8 -40.05 -34.52 14.72
C PRO A 8 -39.23 -35.63 14.01
N LEU A 9 -39.92 -36.59 13.41
CA LEU A 9 -39.27 -37.72 12.71
C LEU A 9 -38.69 -37.32 11.34
N PHE A 10 -39.18 -36.24 10.72
CA PHE A 10 -38.79 -35.82 9.36
C PHE A 10 -38.12 -34.44 9.25
N ASN A 11 -38.28 -33.56 10.25
CA ASN A 11 -37.67 -32.22 10.23
C ASN A 11 -36.64 -32.08 11.36
N ARG A 12 -35.38 -32.43 11.05
CA ARG A 12 -34.26 -32.39 12.01
C ARG A 12 -33.53 -31.03 12.05
N ASN A 13 -34.16 -29.95 11.57
CA ASN A 13 -33.54 -28.61 11.47
C ASN A 13 -32.16 -28.59 10.77
N GLN A 14 -31.95 -29.49 9.80
CA GLN A 14 -30.64 -29.70 9.16
C GLN A 14 -30.15 -28.44 8.43
N GLY A 15 -31.07 -27.62 7.89
CA GLY A 15 -30.74 -26.34 7.28
C GLY A 15 -30.26 -25.29 8.28
N GLY A 16 -30.89 -25.19 9.47
CA GLY A 16 -30.44 -24.31 10.54
C GLY A 16 -29.06 -24.69 11.06
N ILE A 17 -28.81 -26.00 11.23
CA ILE A 17 -27.49 -26.54 11.60
C ILE A 17 -26.45 -26.23 10.52
N TYR A 18 -26.78 -26.46 9.24
CA TYR A 18 -25.88 -26.16 8.12
C TYR A 18 -25.55 -24.66 8.01
N ASN A 19 -26.54 -23.79 8.23
CA ASN A 19 -26.35 -22.35 8.25
C ASN A 19 -25.44 -21.92 9.41
N ALA A 20 -25.67 -22.44 10.62
CA ALA A 20 -24.83 -22.16 11.78
C ALA A 20 -23.37 -22.63 11.56
N VAL A 21 -23.18 -23.82 11.01
CA VAL A 21 -21.84 -24.34 10.64
C VAL A 21 -21.19 -23.47 9.56
N SER A 22 -21.95 -23.04 8.55
CA SER A 22 -21.45 -22.16 7.50
C SER A 22 -21.03 -20.78 8.03
N GLU A 23 -21.75 -20.25 9.02
CA GLU A 23 -21.45 -18.96 9.65
C GLU A 23 -20.18 -19.02 10.50
N VAL A 24 -19.96 -20.13 11.22
CA VAL A 24 -18.70 -20.38 11.92
C VAL A 24 -17.53 -20.47 10.94
N ASN A 25 -17.67 -21.29 9.89
CA ASN A 25 -16.65 -21.40 8.84
C ASN A 25 -16.35 -20.05 8.15
N ARG A 26 -17.37 -19.21 7.96
CA ARG A 26 -17.21 -17.85 7.43
C ARG A 26 -16.41 -16.97 8.38
N SER A 27 -16.71 -17.01 9.66
CA SER A 27 -16.04 -16.22 10.69
C SER A 27 -14.57 -16.64 10.84
N GLU A 28 -14.28 -17.93 10.80
CA GLU A 28 -12.90 -18.47 10.83
C GLU A 28 -12.09 -18.02 9.60
N ARG A 29 -12.69 -18.09 8.40
CA ARG A 29 -12.04 -17.60 7.18
C ARG A 29 -11.79 -16.11 7.21
N GLU A 30 -12.70 -15.33 7.80
CA GLU A 30 -12.53 -13.90 7.93
C GLU A 30 -11.39 -13.55 8.90
N LEU A 31 -11.26 -14.28 10.01
CA LEU A 31 -10.14 -14.14 10.93
C LEU A 31 -8.79 -14.43 10.24
N GLU A 32 -8.72 -15.53 9.49
CA GLU A 32 -7.49 -15.88 8.75
C GLU A 32 -7.17 -14.84 7.68
N ARG A 33 -8.19 -14.34 6.96
CA ARG A 33 -8.04 -13.26 5.99
C ARG A 33 -7.45 -12.00 6.64
N VAL A 34 -8.00 -11.56 7.77
CA VAL A 34 -7.52 -10.38 8.50
C VAL A 34 -6.08 -10.58 8.97
N ARG A 35 -5.75 -11.76 9.51
CA ARG A 35 -4.40 -12.11 9.92
C ARG A 35 -3.40 -12.00 8.78
N LEU A 36 -3.72 -12.54 7.60
CA LEU A 36 -2.86 -12.49 6.43
C LEU A 36 -2.63 -11.05 5.94
N VAL A 37 -3.69 -10.23 5.91
CA VAL A 37 -3.60 -8.83 5.48
C VAL A 37 -2.73 -8.01 6.43
N LEU A 38 -2.93 -8.14 7.75
CA LEU A 38 -2.12 -7.43 8.74
C LEU A 38 -0.65 -7.85 8.65
N ARG A 39 -0.38 -9.13 8.41
CA ARG A 39 0.97 -9.65 8.24
C ARG A 39 1.64 -9.06 6.99
N ASP A 40 0.92 -9.02 5.88
CA ASP A 40 1.45 -8.47 4.62
C ASP A 40 1.74 -6.97 4.75
N GLN A 41 0.82 -6.22 5.34
CA GLN A 41 0.98 -4.79 5.57
C GLN A 41 2.17 -4.47 6.48
N LEU A 42 2.36 -5.25 7.56
CA LEU A 42 3.52 -5.11 8.43
C LEU A 42 4.83 -5.40 7.69
N ILE A 43 4.88 -6.47 6.88
CA ILE A 43 6.08 -6.82 6.10
C ILE A 43 6.42 -5.71 5.10
N SER A 44 5.42 -5.17 4.40
CA SER A 44 5.62 -4.06 3.45
C SER A 44 6.14 -2.82 4.16
N SER A 45 5.45 -2.36 5.21
CA SER A 45 5.83 -1.15 5.96
C SER A 45 7.22 -1.28 6.59
N TYR A 46 7.58 -2.46 7.10
CA TYR A 46 8.92 -2.72 7.63
C TYR A 46 10.00 -2.68 6.55
N ARG A 47 9.74 -3.23 5.36
CA ARG A 47 10.67 -3.17 4.23
C ARG A 47 10.93 -1.73 3.80
N ASP A 48 9.87 -0.95 3.67
CA ASP A 48 9.96 0.46 3.27
C ASP A 48 10.68 1.29 4.33
N TYR A 49 10.44 1.01 5.61
CA TYR A 49 11.16 1.64 6.72
C TYR A 49 12.66 1.39 6.63
N MET A 50 13.07 0.13 6.42
CA MET A 50 14.48 -0.24 6.30
C MET A 50 15.15 0.43 5.10
N LEU A 51 14.45 0.53 3.97
CA LEU A 51 14.93 1.23 2.79
C LEU A 51 15.14 2.73 3.06
N ALA A 52 14.14 3.41 3.60
CA ALA A 52 14.20 4.84 3.91
C ALA A 52 15.30 5.15 4.94
N ARG A 53 15.45 4.30 5.96
CA ARG A 53 16.51 4.43 6.97
C ARG A 53 17.90 4.24 6.35
N ASN A 54 18.09 3.24 5.51
CA ASN A 54 19.37 3.00 4.83
C ASN A 54 19.73 4.15 3.89
N GLN A 55 18.74 4.68 3.16
CA GLN A 55 18.94 5.86 2.31
C GLN A 55 19.41 7.07 3.13
N ALA A 56 18.73 7.37 4.24
CA ALA A 56 19.13 8.48 5.11
C ALA A 56 20.55 8.29 5.68
N GLU A 57 20.88 7.08 6.12
CA GLU A 57 22.22 6.76 6.64
C GLU A 57 23.32 6.90 5.57
N GLN A 58 23.06 6.46 4.35
CA GLN A 58 24.01 6.59 3.25
C GLN A 58 24.26 8.05 2.90
N MET A 59 23.20 8.85 2.78
CA MET A 59 23.33 10.28 2.50
C MET A 59 24.14 11.00 3.59
N ARG A 60 23.89 10.67 4.86
CA ARG A 60 24.62 11.22 6.00
C ARG A 60 26.11 10.87 5.99
N LYS A 61 26.46 9.65 5.58
CA LYS A 61 27.83 9.12 5.67
C LYS A 61 28.70 9.40 4.45
N GLU A 62 28.09 9.44 3.26
CA GLU A 62 28.82 9.50 1.99
C GLU A 62 28.52 10.82 1.25
N VAL A 63 27.25 11.06 0.89
CA VAL A 63 26.87 12.13 -0.03
C VAL A 63 27.05 13.53 0.56
N LEU A 64 26.54 13.77 1.78
CA LEU A 64 26.62 15.08 2.43
C LEU A 64 28.06 15.53 2.74
N PRO A 65 28.95 14.67 3.30
CA PRO A 65 30.33 15.07 3.51
C PRO A 65 31.09 15.30 2.20
N GLU A 66 30.87 14.47 1.17
CA GLU A 66 31.49 14.65 -0.15
C GLU A 66 31.12 15.99 -0.78
N LEU A 67 29.83 16.36 -0.74
CA LEU A 67 29.36 17.65 -1.26
C LEU A 67 29.87 18.84 -0.45
N ARG A 68 30.07 18.66 0.86
CA ARG A 68 30.67 19.71 1.71
C ARG A 68 32.12 19.92 1.34
N GLU A 69 32.90 18.85 1.16
CA GLU A 69 34.29 18.94 0.73
C GLU A 69 34.41 19.55 -0.67
N ALA A 70 33.57 19.10 -1.61
CA ALA A 70 33.51 19.67 -2.96
C ALA A 70 33.22 21.18 -2.93
N LEU A 71 32.29 21.62 -2.07
CA LEU A 71 31.98 23.04 -1.89
C LEU A 71 33.19 23.81 -1.36
N GLU A 72 33.87 23.30 -0.34
CA GLU A 72 35.07 23.93 0.22
C GLU A 72 36.20 24.06 -0.83
N LEU A 73 36.39 23.03 -1.66
CA LEU A 73 37.36 23.06 -2.76
C LEU A 73 36.98 24.09 -3.83
N MET A 74 35.71 24.18 -4.19
CA MET A 74 35.22 25.17 -5.16
C MET A 74 35.39 26.60 -4.65
N ILE A 75 35.12 26.87 -3.37
CA ILE A 75 35.34 28.17 -2.75
C ILE A 75 36.82 28.55 -2.80
N LYS A 76 37.72 27.64 -2.38
CA LYS A 76 39.17 27.86 -2.44
C LYS A 76 39.69 28.09 -3.86
N GLY A 77 39.13 27.37 -4.84
CA GLY A 77 39.51 27.57 -6.24
C GLY A 77 38.94 28.86 -6.83
N TYR A 78 37.78 29.33 -6.39
CA TYR A 78 37.25 30.65 -6.74
C TYR A 78 38.13 31.78 -6.20
N GLU A 79 38.57 31.70 -4.93
CA GLU A 79 39.51 32.66 -4.33
C GLU A 79 40.85 32.75 -5.10
N LYS A 80 41.25 31.64 -5.73
CA LYS A 80 42.46 31.55 -6.57
C LYS A 80 42.21 31.88 -8.05
N GLY A 81 40.98 32.25 -8.43
CA GLY A 81 40.59 32.51 -9.82
C GLY A 81 40.54 31.28 -10.73
N GLN A 82 40.63 30.06 -10.18
CA GLN A 82 40.61 28.80 -10.92
C GLN A 82 39.18 28.35 -11.28
N PHE A 83 38.18 28.74 -10.49
CA PHE A 83 36.77 28.46 -10.75
C PHE A 83 35.97 29.75 -10.83
N SER A 84 34.89 29.75 -11.61
CA SER A 84 33.96 30.87 -11.68
C SER A 84 33.00 30.87 -10.48
N PHE A 85 32.48 32.05 -10.12
CA PHE A 85 31.46 32.17 -9.07
C PHE A 85 30.23 31.29 -9.35
N LEU A 86 29.84 31.17 -10.63
CA LEU A 86 28.72 30.32 -11.04
C LEU A 86 28.96 28.83 -10.72
N ALA A 87 30.21 28.35 -10.84
CA ALA A 87 30.54 26.98 -10.47
C ALA A 87 30.35 26.73 -8.96
N VAL A 88 30.76 27.70 -8.13
CA VAL A 88 30.52 27.63 -6.66
C VAL A 88 29.03 27.61 -6.35
N LEU A 89 28.24 28.47 -6.99
CA LEU A 89 26.79 28.54 -6.78
C LEU A 89 26.09 27.23 -7.14
N ASN A 90 26.48 26.59 -8.25
CA ASN A 90 25.93 25.29 -8.65
C ASN A 90 26.18 24.21 -7.60
N VAL A 91 27.39 24.17 -7.02
CA VAL A 91 27.72 23.21 -5.95
C VAL A 91 26.99 23.54 -4.64
N GLN A 92 26.84 24.82 -4.29
CA GLN A 92 25.99 25.23 -3.16
C GLN A 92 24.54 24.77 -3.34
N GLN A 93 23.97 24.97 -4.54
CA GLN A 93 22.63 24.53 -4.85
C GLN A 93 22.49 22.99 -4.74
N SER A 94 23.46 22.25 -5.26
CA SER A 94 23.49 20.77 -5.15
C SER A 94 23.61 20.31 -3.69
N ASN A 95 24.43 20.99 -2.88
CA ASN A 95 24.54 20.72 -1.45
C ASN A 95 23.21 20.96 -0.72
N PHE A 96 22.55 22.08 -1.00
CA PHE A 96 21.26 22.38 -0.40
C PHE A 96 20.18 21.37 -0.80
N GLN A 97 20.10 21.05 -2.09
CA GLN A 97 19.18 20.04 -2.62
C GLN A 97 19.37 18.67 -1.94
N SER A 98 20.62 18.24 -1.77
CA SER A 98 20.94 16.97 -1.11
C SER A 98 20.60 16.99 0.38
N ASN A 99 20.72 18.13 1.05
CA ASN A 99 20.27 18.28 2.44
C ASN A 99 18.74 18.15 2.56
N LEU A 100 17.98 18.73 1.62
CA LEU A 100 16.52 18.58 1.59
C LEU A 100 16.13 17.11 1.38
N GLU A 101 16.77 16.44 0.43
CA GLU A 101 16.52 15.02 0.16
C GLU A 101 16.85 14.12 1.36
N TYR A 102 17.91 14.44 2.11
CA TYR A 102 18.24 13.75 3.37
C TYR A 102 17.14 13.95 4.43
N ILE A 103 16.65 15.17 4.61
CA ILE A 103 15.55 15.47 5.54
C ILE A 103 14.28 14.72 5.13
N ASP A 104 13.98 14.66 3.83
CA ASP A 104 12.83 13.91 3.32
C ASP A 104 12.97 12.40 3.53
N ALA A 105 14.18 11.84 3.37
CA ALA A 105 14.44 10.43 3.68
C ALA A 105 14.24 10.14 5.18
N LEU A 106 14.71 11.04 6.05
CA LEU A 106 14.54 10.92 7.50
C LEU A 106 13.05 11.01 7.89
N ASN A 107 12.32 11.98 7.34
CA ASN A 107 10.88 12.13 7.56
C ASN A 107 10.11 10.90 7.10
N ARG A 108 10.45 10.33 5.94
CA ARG A 108 9.86 9.07 5.47
C ARG A 108 10.11 7.93 6.43
N ALA A 109 11.35 7.75 6.92
CA ALA A 109 11.69 6.73 7.91
C ALA A 109 10.88 6.90 9.21
N HIS A 110 10.74 8.12 9.72
CA HIS A 110 9.94 8.38 10.93
C HIS A 110 8.44 8.09 10.72
N ARG A 111 7.86 8.49 9.58
CA ARG A 111 6.46 8.20 9.26
C ARG A 111 6.19 6.70 9.23
N LEU A 112 7.06 5.93 8.57
CA LEU A 112 6.94 4.47 8.48
C LEU A 112 7.13 3.80 9.85
N ALA A 113 8.01 4.32 10.71
CA ALA A 113 8.14 3.83 12.08
C ALA A 113 6.85 4.03 12.89
N VAL A 114 6.18 5.18 12.72
CA VAL A 114 4.88 5.46 13.35
C VAL A 114 3.80 4.56 12.76
N GLU A 115 3.79 4.32 11.45
CA GLU A 115 2.86 3.39 10.80
C GLU A 115 3.00 1.97 11.35
N ILE A 116 4.23 1.45 11.46
CA ILE A 116 4.49 0.13 12.05
C ILE A 116 3.98 0.05 13.50
N SER A 117 4.23 1.10 14.28
CA SER A 117 3.73 1.19 15.67
C SER A 117 2.20 1.24 15.71
N GLY A 118 1.59 1.95 14.76
CA GLY A 118 0.16 1.99 14.53
C GLY A 118 -0.41 0.61 14.16
N LEU A 119 0.24 -0.16 13.30
CA LEU A 119 -0.21 -1.52 12.96
C LEU A 119 -0.16 -2.46 14.16
N GLN A 120 0.78 -2.26 15.09
CA GLN A 120 0.83 -3.03 16.33
C GLN A 120 -0.29 -2.65 17.32
N MET A 121 -0.64 -1.37 17.42
CA MET A 121 -1.70 -0.88 18.32
C MET A 121 -3.11 -1.07 17.74
N THR A 122 -3.28 -0.90 16.43
CA THR A 122 -4.58 -0.93 15.74
C THR A 122 -4.87 -2.29 15.10
N GLY A 123 -3.85 -3.17 14.96
CA GLY A 123 -3.92 -4.51 14.37
C GLY A 123 -4.69 -5.56 15.18
N GLY A 124 -5.68 -5.15 15.96
CA GLY A 124 -6.56 -6.06 16.69
C GLY A 124 -8.06 -5.78 16.59
N LEU A 125 -8.51 -4.58 16.18
CA LEU A 125 -9.88 -4.14 16.52
C LEU A 125 -10.75 -3.58 15.39
N ASN A 126 -10.30 -3.50 14.13
CA ASN A 126 -11.16 -2.95 13.07
C ASN A 126 -11.21 -3.79 11.77
N PRO A 127 -12.13 -4.77 11.68
CA PRO A 127 -12.39 -5.50 10.44
C PRO A 127 -13.06 -4.62 9.35
N ALA A 128 -13.70 -3.50 9.72
CA ALA A 128 -14.44 -2.66 8.79
C ALA A 128 -13.55 -1.75 7.92
N THR A 129 -12.44 -1.24 8.47
CA THR A 129 -11.48 -0.40 7.71
C THR A 129 -10.58 -1.19 6.78
N ILE A 130 -10.35 -2.49 7.06
CA ILE A 130 -9.59 -3.38 6.15
C ILE A 130 -10.45 -3.73 4.92
N GLY A 131 -11.77 -3.83 5.07
CA GLY A 131 -12.70 -4.03 3.95
C GLY A 131 -12.67 -2.88 2.94
N THR A 132 -12.53 -1.64 3.41
CA THR A 132 -12.44 -0.45 2.55
C THR A 132 -11.03 -0.25 1.96
N ALA A 133 -9.96 -0.51 2.73
CA ALA A 133 -8.58 -0.38 2.23
C ALA A 133 -8.25 -1.36 1.08
N ILE A 134 -8.83 -2.57 1.08
CA ILE A 134 -8.67 -3.53 -0.03
C ILE A 134 -9.57 -3.17 -1.22
N GLN A 135 -10.66 -2.43 -1.01
CA GLN A 135 -11.49 -1.95 -2.12
C GLN A 135 -10.77 -0.89 -2.96
N ASP A 136 -9.86 -0.12 -2.34
CA ASP A 136 -8.99 0.86 -2.99
C ASP A 136 -7.67 0.26 -3.51
N ALA A 137 -7.10 -0.75 -2.83
CA ALA A 137 -5.82 -1.37 -3.23
C ALA A 137 -5.95 -2.64 -4.10
N GLY A 138 -7.12 -3.29 -4.11
CA GLY A 138 -7.37 -4.54 -4.83
C GLY A 138 -7.80 -4.31 -6.27
N GLY A 139 -7.01 -4.82 -7.24
CA GLY A 139 -7.20 -4.73 -8.69
C GLY A 139 -8.51 -5.26 -9.32
N GLY A 140 -9.61 -5.38 -8.56
CA GLY A 140 -10.94 -5.71 -9.06
C GLY A 140 -11.63 -4.59 -9.84
N GLY A 141 -11.27 -3.33 -9.59
CA GLY A 141 -11.79 -2.18 -10.36
C GLY A 141 -11.34 -2.20 -11.83
N ARG A 142 -10.09 -2.59 -12.08
CA ARG A 142 -9.52 -2.66 -13.44
C ARG A 142 -10.11 -3.81 -14.25
N LEU A 143 -10.32 -4.99 -13.66
CA LEU A 143 -10.91 -6.12 -14.37
C LEU A 143 -12.39 -5.88 -14.72
N ARG A 144 -13.17 -5.23 -13.82
CA ARG A 144 -14.54 -4.82 -14.15
C ARG A 144 -14.57 -3.74 -15.23
N ALA A 145 -13.67 -2.76 -15.17
CA ALA A 145 -13.58 -1.73 -16.22
C ALA A 145 -13.20 -2.33 -17.57
N VAL A 146 -12.21 -3.23 -17.62
CA VAL A 146 -11.78 -3.91 -18.85
C VAL A 146 -12.90 -4.83 -19.38
N GLN A 147 -13.61 -5.55 -18.52
CA GLN A 147 -14.71 -6.43 -18.95
C GLN A 147 -15.94 -5.64 -19.41
N GLN A 148 -16.26 -4.51 -18.78
CA GLN A 148 -17.31 -3.60 -19.26
C GLN A 148 -16.92 -2.95 -20.59
N GLN A 149 -15.64 -2.65 -20.80
CA GLN A 149 -15.16 -2.10 -22.05
C GLN A 149 -15.19 -3.13 -23.19
N LEU A 150 -14.86 -4.39 -22.90
CA LEU A 150 -15.03 -5.50 -23.84
C LEU A 150 -16.50 -5.78 -24.17
N GLN A 151 -17.41 -5.68 -23.18
CA GLN A 151 -18.85 -5.81 -23.43
C GLN A 151 -19.42 -4.66 -24.28
N LYS A 152 -18.97 -3.42 -24.05
CA LYS A 152 -19.36 -2.28 -24.88
C LYS A 152 -18.85 -2.42 -26.32
N GLN A 153 -17.62 -2.90 -26.51
CA GLN A 153 -17.07 -3.17 -27.85
C GLN A 153 -17.79 -4.33 -28.56
N SER A 154 -18.16 -5.38 -27.82
CA SER A 154 -18.98 -6.48 -28.35
C SER A 154 -20.36 -6.01 -28.78
N ASN A 155 -21.05 -5.19 -27.96
CA ASN A 155 -22.37 -4.68 -28.30
C ASN A 155 -22.34 -3.64 -29.45
N ALA A 156 -21.30 -2.83 -29.55
CA ALA A 156 -21.13 -1.88 -30.65
C ALA A 156 -20.87 -2.58 -32.00
N ASN A 157 -20.20 -3.73 -31.99
CA ASN A 157 -20.03 -4.54 -33.21
C ASN A 157 -21.31 -5.31 -33.58
N LEU A 158 -22.10 -5.77 -32.60
CA LEU A 158 -23.37 -6.46 -32.88
C LEU A 158 -24.44 -5.52 -33.45
N SER A 159 -24.39 -4.21 -33.17
CA SER A 159 -25.29 -3.22 -33.81
C SER A 159 -24.93 -2.88 -35.27
N ASN A 160 -23.71 -3.20 -35.72
CA ASN A 160 -23.28 -3.02 -37.12
C ASN A 160 -23.57 -4.23 -38.02
N PHE A 161 -24.10 -5.33 -37.45
CA PHE A 161 -24.51 -6.53 -38.18
C PHE A 161 -26.03 -6.74 -38.21
N ALA A 162 -26.83 -5.68 -38.11
CA ALA A 162 -28.21 -5.75 -38.57
C ALA A 162 -28.19 -5.72 -40.11
N PRO A 163 -28.47 -6.83 -40.83
CA PRO A 163 -28.68 -6.76 -42.25
C PRO A 163 -29.92 -5.90 -42.50
N ALA A 164 -29.76 -4.86 -43.32
CA ALA A 164 -30.87 -4.24 -44.02
C ALA A 164 -31.57 -5.35 -44.83
N ALA A 165 -32.70 -5.84 -44.31
CA ALA A 165 -33.64 -6.66 -45.05
C ALA A 165 -34.88 -5.81 -45.30
N LEU A 166 -35.00 -5.41 -46.58
CA LEU A 166 -36.20 -5.19 -47.39
C LEU A 166 -37.55 -5.04 -46.66
#